data_AF-A0A674NZP7-F1
#
_entry.id   AF-A0A674NZP7-F1
#
_cell.length_a   1.000
_cell.length_b   1.000
_cell.length_c   1.000
_cell.angle_alpha   90.00
_cell.angle_beta   90.00
_cell.angle_gamma   90.00
#
_symmetry.space_group_name_H-M   'P 1'
#
loop_
_entity.id
_entity.type
_entity.pdbx_description
1 polymer ?
#
loop_
_entity_poly.entity_id
_entity_poly.type
_entity_poly.pdbx_seq_one_letter_code
_entity_poly.pdbx_strand_id
1 'polypeptide(L)'
;MEGVAEIAWYCPAGKSNDAFTDCTAFCNLHGDARLLEKQRSILSEKSSVTVVLISARSESDRNLIEDLMKSTKPLILLIVEEKSNTVQFTKGKYRIGLKDRGQSNVSEELDEEDEACQKGKAAAEKVMDLIKGHDVSAIKEKFLTCQGEMWQKWCDTNKKQYRLKDQAEMDKSQKQQKLKEIRKKQCRDFCGELVNVFVEGISSLTPSEKEYFLKWTQLLIDDLTTENVSSILQNYDGTWSEVLMLKEKTEQSDQLRAKQQELEQISEKLHKATFGLEHIYREMGQIYEAHASLQKQPLTGQTDWSQYPELAAELMISGHPIKLMDGDAGHVPITWIPRLLEEVIQKLGDKRVFVLSVLGIQSSGKSTMLNAMFGLQFAVSVGRCTKGAFMQLLKVSDEMRDLLKFDYVLVVDTEGLRALELAGDSTLHRDNELATFVVGLGNMTLINIFGENPSEMQDVLEIVVQAFMRMKVVKLSPSCVFVHQNVADVAAAEKNMEGRRRLQEKLDKMVQRAAEEEVYDAQSFSRVISFNVQEDVKYFAQLWEGSPPMAPPNPGYSESIQDLKNFIVSKASQELARRLPHKIQTQQRCIHLC
;
A
#
# COMPACT_ATOMS: atom_id res chain seq x y z
N MET A 1 13.41 -1.35 -43.07
CA MET A 1 12.92 -0.53 -41.93
C MET A 1 14.09 0.19 -41.23
N GLU A 2 15.20 0.46 -41.92
CA GLU A 2 16.34 1.15 -41.31
C GLU A 2 15.98 2.58 -40.91
N GLY A 3 16.41 3.00 -39.72
CA GLY A 3 16.11 4.32 -39.16
C GLY A 3 14.75 4.45 -38.48
N VAL A 4 13.97 3.36 -38.38
CA VAL A 4 12.71 3.34 -37.62
C VAL A 4 12.98 2.93 -36.18
N ALA A 5 12.36 3.62 -35.22
CA ALA A 5 12.35 3.23 -33.82
C ALA A 5 11.04 2.49 -33.51
N GLU A 6 11.16 1.24 -33.08
CA GLU A 6 10.05 0.46 -32.54
C GLU A 6 9.98 0.70 -31.03
N ILE A 7 8.78 0.96 -30.51
CA ILE A 7 8.57 1.22 -29.08
C ILE A 7 7.65 0.14 -28.53
N ALA A 8 8.14 -0.60 -27.55
CA ALA A 8 7.36 -1.54 -26.77
C ALA A 8 7.27 -1.06 -25.32
N TRP A 9 6.12 -1.27 -24.69
CA TRP A 9 5.91 -0.93 -23.29
C TRP A 9 5.84 -2.21 -22.47
N TYR A 10 6.64 -2.25 -21.42
CA TYR A 10 6.46 -3.21 -20.34
C TYR A 10 5.68 -2.52 -19.22
N CYS A 11 4.50 -3.04 -18.93
CA CYS A 11 3.64 -2.53 -17.89
C CYS A 11 3.50 -3.61 -16.81
N PRO A 12 4.08 -3.43 -15.62
CA PRO A 12 4.01 -4.45 -14.58
C PRO A 12 2.58 -4.73 -14.14
N ALA A 13 2.29 -5.99 -13.85
CA ALA A 13 1.00 -6.45 -13.34
C ALA A 13 0.90 -6.40 -11.81
N GLY A 14 1.95 -5.94 -11.11
CA GLY A 14 2.07 -5.96 -9.66
C GLY A 14 2.34 -7.35 -9.09
N LYS A 15 2.93 -8.25 -9.88
CA LYS A 15 3.22 -9.65 -9.50
C LYS A 15 4.70 -9.81 -9.16
N SER A 16 5.01 -10.83 -8.35
CA SER A 16 6.39 -11.14 -7.95
C SER A 16 7.30 -11.52 -9.12
N ASN A 17 6.72 -11.95 -10.24
CA ASN A 17 7.44 -12.28 -11.46
C ASN A 17 7.52 -11.13 -12.47
N ASP A 18 7.13 -9.91 -12.09
CA ASP A 18 7.33 -8.75 -12.95
C ASP A 18 8.81 -8.37 -13.03
N ALA A 19 9.29 -8.08 -14.24
CA ALA A 19 10.69 -7.76 -14.50
C ALA A 19 11.07 -6.32 -14.09
N PHE A 20 10.11 -5.41 -14.06
CA PHE A 20 10.30 -4.01 -13.66
C PHE A 20 9.18 -3.55 -12.74
N THR A 21 9.48 -2.69 -11.77
CA THR A 21 8.48 -2.15 -10.83
C THR A 21 7.61 -1.05 -11.43
N ASP A 22 8.07 -0.42 -12.51
CA ASP A 22 7.44 0.72 -13.14
C ASP A 22 7.22 0.47 -14.64
N CYS A 23 6.26 1.17 -15.23
CA CYS A 23 6.04 1.16 -16.68
C CYS A 23 7.33 1.56 -17.41
N THR A 24 7.87 0.65 -18.20
CA THR A 24 9.18 0.77 -18.84
C THR A 24 9.02 0.73 -20.36
N ALA A 25 9.49 1.79 -21.04
CA ALA A 25 9.51 1.84 -22.49
C ALA A 25 10.83 1.29 -23.05
N PHE A 26 10.73 0.35 -23.98
CA PHE A 26 11.84 -0.17 -24.78
C PHE A 26 11.77 0.43 -26.17
N CYS A 27 12.72 1.31 -26.50
CA CYS A 27 12.84 1.91 -27.82
C CYS A 27 13.98 1.22 -28.60
N ASN A 28 13.63 0.37 -29.56
CA ASN A 28 14.57 -0.34 -30.41
C ASN A 28 14.78 0.39 -31.74
N LEU A 29 15.99 0.87 -32.01
CA LEU A 29 16.34 1.50 -33.28
C LEU A 29 16.76 0.43 -34.30
N HIS A 30 15.99 0.28 -35.38
CA HIS A 30 16.31 -0.66 -36.45
C HIS A 30 17.41 -0.12 -37.38
N GLY A 31 18.47 -0.90 -37.57
CA GLY A 31 19.57 -0.62 -38.50
C GLY A 31 20.89 -0.28 -37.82
N ASP A 32 21.88 0.13 -38.62
CA ASP A 32 23.21 0.47 -38.12
C ASP A 32 23.24 1.88 -37.50
N ALA A 33 23.34 1.94 -36.17
CA ALA A 33 23.37 3.20 -35.42
C ALA A 33 24.54 4.12 -35.81
N ARG A 34 25.61 3.59 -36.41
CA ARG A 34 26.75 4.38 -36.92
C ARG A 34 26.35 5.28 -38.09
N LEU A 35 25.32 4.90 -38.83
CA LEU A 35 24.82 5.62 -40.01
C LEU A 35 23.60 6.51 -39.70
N LEU A 36 23.05 6.43 -38.48
CA LEU A 36 21.76 6.99 -38.09
C LEU A 36 21.89 8.01 -36.94
N GLU A 37 22.78 8.98 -37.10
CA GLU A 37 23.16 9.92 -36.04
C GLU A 37 21.97 10.70 -35.45
N LYS A 38 21.06 11.20 -36.30
CA LYS A 38 19.90 12.00 -35.86
C LYS A 38 18.96 11.18 -34.98
N GLN A 39 18.60 9.98 -35.44
CA GLN A 39 17.71 9.07 -34.72
C GLN A 39 18.35 8.61 -33.40
N ARG A 40 19.63 8.25 -33.44
CA ARG A 40 20.43 7.89 -32.25
C ARG A 40 20.43 9.02 -31.21
N SER A 41 20.64 10.26 -31.65
CA SER A 41 20.69 11.42 -30.75
C SER A 41 19.34 11.63 -30.05
N ILE A 42 18.23 11.58 -30.80
CA ILE A 42 16.88 11.75 -30.24
C ILE A 42 16.60 10.66 -29.19
N LEU A 43 16.85 9.40 -29.53
CA LEU A 43 16.60 8.29 -28.60
C LEU A 43 17.49 8.40 -27.36
N SER A 44 18.79 8.66 -27.52
CA SER A 44 19.71 8.80 -26.38
C SER A 44 19.33 9.96 -25.45
N GLU A 45 18.82 11.07 -26.00
CA GLU A 45 18.33 12.22 -25.24
C GLU A 45 17.05 11.89 -24.45
N LYS A 46 16.19 11.00 -24.95
CA LYS A 46 14.93 10.64 -24.27
C LYS A 46 15.05 9.42 -23.35
N SER A 47 15.96 8.49 -23.63
CA SER A 47 16.16 7.28 -22.83
C SER A 47 16.75 7.59 -21.46
N SER A 48 16.28 6.89 -20.42
CA SER A 48 16.92 6.91 -19.10
C SER A 48 18.19 6.06 -19.05
N VAL A 49 18.23 4.99 -19.85
CA VAL A 49 19.38 4.10 -20.03
C VAL A 49 19.52 3.81 -21.53
N THR A 50 20.75 3.83 -22.05
CA THR A 50 21.03 3.44 -23.44
C THR A 50 21.74 2.09 -23.45
N VAL A 51 21.22 1.14 -24.25
CA VAL A 51 21.85 -0.17 -24.46
C VAL A 51 22.31 -0.26 -25.91
N VAL A 52 23.56 -0.65 -26.14
CA VAL A 52 24.15 -0.80 -27.48
C VAL A 52 24.62 -2.23 -27.65
N LEU A 53 24.12 -2.89 -28.69
CA LEU A 53 24.58 -4.22 -29.09
C LEU A 53 25.68 -4.09 -30.15
N ILE A 54 26.83 -4.70 -29.88
CA ILE A 54 28.01 -4.71 -30.74
C ILE A 54 28.36 -6.17 -31.05
N SER A 55 28.53 -6.51 -32.33
CA SER A 55 28.90 -7.87 -32.74
C SER A 55 30.34 -8.21 -32.30
N ALA A 56 31.33 -7.50 -32.84
CA ALA A 56 32.73 -7.59 -32.45
C ALA A 56 33.35 -6.19 -32.41
N ARG A 57 34.30 -5.93 -31.52
CA ARG A 57 34.95 -4.61 -31.43
C ARG A 57 35.72 -4.32 -32.70
N SER A 58 35.31 -3.29 -33.42
CA SER A 58 36.03 -2.75 -34.56
C SER A 58 36.43 -1.29 -34.33
N GLU A 59 37.40 -0.79 -35.10
CA GLU A 59 37.75 0.64 -35.07
C GLU A 59 36.56 1.53 -35.46
N SER A 60 35.65 1.02 -36.29
CA SER A 60 34.45 1.76 -36.74
C SER A 60 33.43 2.02 -35.63
N ASP A 61 33.45 1.23 -34.54
CA ASP A 61 32.54 1.39 -33.40
C ASP A 61 33.06 2.42 -32.38
N ARG A 62 34.35 2.76 -32.45
CA ARG A 62 35.01 3.61 -31.48
C ARG A 62 34.39 5.00 -31.40
N ASN A 63 34.14 5.63 -32.55
CA ASN A 63 33.54 6.96 -32.63
C ASN A 63 32.11 6.96 -32.06
N LEU A 64 31.33 5.93 -32.36
CA LEU A 64 29.98 5.75 -31.83
C LEU A 64 29.99 5.68 -30.30
N ILE A 65 30.86 4.84 -29.73
CA ILE A 65 30.98 4.65 -28.28
C ILE A 65 31.47 5.93 -27.62
N GLU A 66 32.52 6.57 -28.15
CA GLU A 66 33.06 7.82 -27.62
C GLU A 66 31.99 8.94 -27.57
N ASP A 67 31.12 9.01 -28.58
CA ASP A 67 29.99 9.94 -28.57
C ASP A 67 28.95 9.62 -27.48
N LEU A 68 28.54 8.35 -27.34
CA LEU A 68 27.57 7.94 -26.32
C LEU A 68 28.14 8.08 -24.88
N MET A 69 29.46 8.00 -24.75
CA MET A 69 30.16 8.22 -23.49
C MET A 69 30.13 9.66 -23.00
N LYS A 70 29.91 10.66 -23.88
CA LYS A 70 29.78 12.08 -23.50
C LYS A 70 28.54 12.36 -22.64
N SER A 71 27.52 11.49 -22.71
CA SER A 71 26.30 11.61 -21.91
C SER A 71 26.52 11.18 -20.46
N THR A 72 25.92 11.91 -19.51
CA THR A 72 25.91 11.54 -18.08
C THR A 72 24.98 10.38 -17.75
N LYS A 73 24.12 9.98 -18.70
CA LYS A 73 23.15 8.89 -18.50
C LYS A 73 23.81 7.51 -18.55
N PRO A 74 23.24 6.50 -17.87
CA PRO A 74 23.75 5.14 -17.94
C PRO A 74 23.85 4.58 -19.37
N LEU A 75 24.94 3.86 -19.64
CA LEU A 75 25.20 3.19 -20.93
C LEU A 75 25.61 1.73 -20.66
N ILE A 76 25.00 0.80 -21.38
CA ILE A 76 25.34 -0.61 -21.33
C ILE A 76 25.81 -1.05 -22.72
N LEU A 77 27.03 -1.54 -22.81
CA LEU A 77 27.61 -2.11 -24.03
C LEU A 77 27.53 -3.63 -23.96
N LEU A 78 26.73 -4.24 -24.83
CA LEU A 78 26.61 -5.68 -24.98
C LEU A 78 27.47 -6.13 -26.16
N ILE A 79 28.49 -6.95 -25.93
CA ILE A 79 29.43 -7.38 -26.98
C ILE A 79 29.27 -8.88 -27.23
N VAL A 80 28.73 -9.23 -28.40
CA VAL A 80 28.29 -10.60 -28.73
C VAL A 80 29.47 -11.58 -28.80
N GLU A 81 30.57 -11.18 -29.44
CA GLU A 81 31.74 -12.05 -29.64
C GLU A 81 32.79 -11.95 -28.52
N GLU A 82 32.55 -11.16 -27.47
CA GLU A 82 33.45 -11.03 -26.32
C GLU A 82 33.01 -11.96 -25.19
N LYS A 83 33.96 -12.69 -24.59
CA LYS A 83 33.75 -13.46 -23.37
C LYS A 83 34.36 -12.71 -22.19
N SER A 84 33.56 -11.88 -21.53
CA SER A 84 33.95 -11.10 -20.36
C SER A 84 32.76 -10.86 -19.44
N ASN A 85 33.00 -10.85 -18.13
CA ASN A 85 31.99 -10.54 -17.11
C ASN A 85 31.52 -9.08 -17.24
N THR A 86 30.51 -8.70 -16.47
CA THR A 86 30.09 -7.31 -16.33
C THR A 86 31.24 -6.46 -15.79
N VAL A 87 31.73 -5.51 -16.58
CA VAL A 87 32.77 -4.57 -16.19
C VAL A 87 32.20 -3.17 -16.19
N GLN A 88 32.14 -2.56 -15.01
CA GLN A 88 31.96 -1.12 -14.90
C GLN A 88 33.32 -0.43 -15.11
N PHE A 89 33.46 0.29 -16.21
CA PHE A 89 34.71 1.00 -16.53
C PHE A 89 34.63 2.50 -16.21
N THR A 90 33.43 3.03 -16.00
CA THR A 90 33.17 4.37 -15.47
C THR A 90 31.82 4.33 -14.76
N LYS A 91 31.57 5.19 -13.76
CA LYS A 91 30.30 5.23 -13.03
C LYS A 91 29.12 5.33 -14.01
N GLY A 92 28.20 4.35 -13.94
CA GLY A 92 27.03 4.25 -14.82
C GLY A 92 27.31 3.73 -16.23
N LYS A 93 28.55 3.31 -16.54
CA LYS A 93 28.96 2.82 -17.87
C LYS A 93 29.45 1.39 -17.74
N TYR A 94 28.72 0.47 -18.34
CA TYR A 94 28.90 -0.96 -18.20
C TYR A 94 29.23 -1.61 -19.53
N ARG A 95 30.04 -2.67 -19.48
CA ARG A 95 30.35 -3.53 -20.61
C ARG A 95 30.10 -4.97 -20.20
N ILE A 96 29.43 -5.73 -21.05
CA ILE A 96 29.09 -7.13 -20.81
C ILE A 96 29.40 -7.92 -22.07
N GLY A 97 30.29 -8.92 -21.97
CA GLY A 97 30.51 -9.89 -23.04
C GLY A 97 29.46 -10.99 -23.01
N LEU A 98 28.90 -11.38 -24.16
CA LEU A 98 27.82 -12.38 -24.26
C LEU A 98 28.26 -13.72 -24.86
N LYS A 99 29.53 -13.84 -25.30
CA LYS A 99 30.00 -15.06 -25.96
C LYS A 99 29.95 -16.25 -25.01
N ASP A 100 29.21 -17.28 -25.42
CA ASP A 100 28.97 -18.51 -24.66
C ASP A 100 28.27 -18.29 -23.30
N ARG A 101 27.51 -17.20 -23.14
CA ARG A 101 26.80 -16.85 -21.89
C ARG A 101 25.30 -16.75 -22.13
N GLY A 102 24.51 -17.36 -21.25
CA GLY A 102 23.05 -17.27 -21.23
C GLY A 102 22.54 -16.14 -20.33
N GLN A 103 21.22 -15.93 -20.30
CA GLN A 103 20.56 -14.91 -19.47
C GLN A 103 20.91 -15.06 -17.98
N SER A 104 20.85 -16.28 -17.44
CA SER A 104 21.15 -16.54 -16.02
C SER A 104 22.57 -16.10 -15.63
N ASN A 105 23.55 -16.32 -16.50
CA ASN A 105 24.94 -15.93 -16.26
C ASN A 105 25.17 -14.42 -16.22
N VAL A 106 24.28 -13.63 -16.85
CA VAL A 106 24.40 -12.17 -16.89
C VAL A 106 23.63 -11.54 -15.73
N SER A 107 22.47 -12.10 -15.37
CA SER A 107 21.65 -11.63 -14.26
C SER A 107 22.32 -11.79 -12.89
N GLU A 108 23.00 -12.92 -12.65
CA GLU A 108 23.74 -13.15 -11.40
C GLU A 108 24.86 -12.11 -11.17
N GLU A 109 25.51 -11.63 -12.23
CA GLU A 109 26.62 -10.67 -12.13
C GLU A 109 26.17 -9.20 -11.93
N LEU A 110 24.92 -8.86 -12.28
CA LEU A 110 24.46 -7.46 -12.32
C LEU A 110 23.90 -6.94 -10.99
N ASP A 111 23.26 -7.80 -10.19
CA ASP A 111 22.65 -7.43 -8.91
C ASP A 111 23.40 -7.99 -7.68
N GLU A 112 24.17 -9.09 -7.83
CA GLU A 112 24.75 -9.80 -6.68
C GLU A 112 26.21 -9.45 -6.38
N GLU A 113 26.90 -8.63 -7.18
CA GLU A 113 28.30 -8.22 -6.89
C GLU A 113 28.41 -6.92 -6.08
N ASP A 114 27.31 -6.18 -5.90
CA ASP A 114 27.30 -4.98 -5.04
C ASP A 114 27.39 -5.39 -3.56
N GLU A 115 28.42 -4.92 -2.86
CA GLU A 115 28.68 -5.30 -1.47
C GLU A 115 27.53 -4.91 -0.53
N ALA A 116 26.83 -3.79 -0.80
CA ALA A 116 25.71 -3.37 -0.01
C ALA A 116 24.48 -4.27 -0.25
N CYS A 117 24.25 -4.67 -1.50
CA CYS A 117 23.23 -5.65 -1.86
C CYS A 117 23.49 -7.02 -1.20
N GLN A 118 24.72 -7.52 -1.28
CA GLN A 118 25.11 -8.80 -0.66
C GLN A 118 24.88 -8.80 0.85
N LYS A 119 25.31 -7.74 1.55
CA LYS A 119 25.10 -7.61 3.00
C LYS A 119 23.63 -7.48 3.35
N GLY A 120 22.87 -6.70 2.57
CA GLY A 120 21.42 -6.57 2.73
C GLY A 120 20.71 -7.92 2.57
N LYS A 121 21.04 -8.66 1.51
CA LYS A 121 20.53 -10.02 1.24
C LYS A 121 20.89 -10.99 2.37
N ALA A 122 22.15 -11.03 2.81
CA ALA A 122 22.59 -11.89 3.89
C ALA A 122 21.87 -11.60 5.22
N ALA A 123 21.58 -10.33 5.52
CA ALA A 123 20.77 -9.96 6.68
C ALA A 123 19.30 -10.42 6.53
N ALA A 124 18.74 -10.34 5.31
CA ALA A 124 17.39 -10.82 5.02
C ALA A 124 17.30 -12.34 5.14
N GLU A 125 18.33 -13.08 4.72
CA GLU A 125 18.41 -14.53 4.87
C GLU A 125 18.38 -14.96 6.33
N LYS A 126 19.00 -14.21 7.26
CA LYS A 126 18.88 -14.48 8.70
C LYS A 126 17.43 -14.38 9.20
N VAL A 127 16.64 -13.44 8.68
CA VAL A 127 15.20 -13.34 8.98
C VAL A 127 14.49 -14.57 8.43
N MET A 128 14.83 -14.99 7.20
CA MET A 128 14.24 -16.16 6.57
C MET A 128 14.58 -17.46 7.29
N ASP A 129 15.80 -17.64 7.81
CA ASP A 129 16.21 -18.85 8.53
C ASP A 129 15.33 -19.15 9.76
N LEU A 130 14.73 -18.12 10.37
CA LEU A 130 13.79 -18.29 11.48
C LEU A 130 12.42 -18.79 11.04
N ILE A 131 11.95 -18.35 9.88
CA ILE A 131 10.56 -18.62 9.43
C ILE A 131 10.47 -19.72 8.38
N LYS A 132 11.57 -19.99 7.66
CA LYS A 132 11.65 -21.03 6.64
C LYS A 132 11.53 -22.40 7.30
N GLY A 133 10.64 -23.24 6.76
CA GLY A 133 10.31 -24.56 7.33
C GLY A 133 9.13 -24.57 8.30
N HIS A 134 8.56 -23.42 8.64
CA HIS A 134 7.27 -23.34 9.33
C HIS A 134 6.10 -23.33 8.32
N ASP A 135 4.95 -23.90 8.70
CA ASP A 135 3.70 -23.66 7.97
C ASP A 135 3.37 -22.15 8.10
N VAL A 136 3.15 -21.47 6.98
CA VAL A 136 2.92 -20.01 6.94
C VAL A 136 1.73 -19.60 7.80
N SER A 137 0.72 -20.46 7.95
CA SER A 137 -0.42 -20.21 8.82
C SER A 137 -0.07 -20.17 10.32
N ALA A 138 1.07 -20.77 10.72
CA ALA A 138 1.55 -20.82 12.10
C ALA A 138 2.63 -19.76 12.43
N ILE A 139 3.24 -19.13 11.42
CA ILE A 139 4.33 -18.14 11.63
C ILE A 139 3.86 -17.00 12.55
N LYS A 140 2.68 -16.42 12.28
CA LYS A 140 2.15 -15.30 13.07
C LYS A 140 1.92 -15.68 14.53
N GLU A 141 1.35 -16.86 14.78
CA GLU A 141 1.07 -17.32 16.15
C GLU A 141 2.36 -17.59 16.94
N LYS A 142 3.38 -18.17 16.27
CA LYS A 142 4.65 -18.51 16.91
C LYS A 142 5.53 -17.28 17.18
N PHE A 143 5.67 -16.38 16.20
CA PHE A 143 6.67 -15.31 16.25
C PHE A 143 6.09 -13.94 16.60
N LEU A 144 4.79 -13.72 16.41
CA LEU A 144 4.17 -12.40 16.57
C LEU A 144 3.05 -12.47 17.62
N THR A 145 3.48 -12.75 18.85
CA THR A 145 2.64 -13.06 20.01
C THR A 145 1.91 -11.87 20.66
N CYS A 146 2.38 -10.63 20.42
CA CYS A 146 1.74 -9.44 20.97
C CYS A 146 0.51 -9.02 20.16
N GLN A 147 0.48 -9.32 18.87
CA GLN A 147 -0.72 -9.15 18.03
C GLN A 147 -1.70 -10.35 18.14
N GLY A 148 -2.68 -10.43 17.24
CA GLY A 148 -3.64 -11.53 17.18
C GLY A 148 -4.67 -11.50 18.32
N GLU A 149 -4.94 -12.65 18.93
CA GLU A 149 -6.04 -12.80 19.90
C GLU A 149 -5.90 -11.90 21.14
N MET A 150 -4.68 -11.75 21.68
CA MET A 150 -4.48 -10.91 22.87
C MET A 150 -4.81 -9.45 22.55
N TRP A 151 -4.38 -8.99 21.37
CA TRP A 151 -4.67 -7.65 20.89
C TRP A 151 -6.16 -7.44 20.60
N GLN A 152 -6.83 -8.38 19.94
CA GLN A 152 -8.27 -8.34 19.72
C GLN A 152 -9.04 -8.26 21.05
N LYS A 153 -8.71 -9.11 22.02
CA LYS A 153 -9.33 -9.10 23.36
C LYS A 153 -9.11 -7.77 24.08
N TRP A 154 -7.94 -7.14 23.92
CA TRP A 154 -7.65 -5.81 24.45
C TRP A 154 -8.54 -4.76 23.79
N CYS A 155 -8.59 -4.73 22.46
CA CYS A 155 -9.38 -3.78 21.67
C CYS A 155 -10.88 -3.88 21.97
N ASP A 156 -11.44 -5.09 22.03
CA ASP A 156 -12.84 -5.30 22.38
C ASP A 156 -13.16 -4.79 23.78
N THR A 157 -12.27 -5.04 24.75
CA THR A 157 -12.43 -4.56 26.12
C THR A 157 -12.36 -3.04 26.17
N ASN A 158 -11.45 -2.43 25.41
CA ASN A 158 -11.28 -0.98 25.31
C ASN A 158 -12.52 -0.33 24.65
N LYS A 159 -13.02 -0.86 23.54
CA LYS A 159 -14.25 -0.37 22.87
C LYS A 159 -15.46 -0.41 23.79
N LYS A 160 -15.64 -1.50 24.55
CA LYS A 160 -16.71 -1.65 25.56
C LYS A 160 -16.60 -0.67 26.73
N GLN A 161 -15.47 0.00 26.93
CA GLN A 161 -15.31 1.04 27.94
C GLN A 161 -15.97 2.37 27.51
N TYR A 162 -16.03 2.65 26.20
CA TYR A 162 -16.48 3.94 25.67
C TYR A 162 -17.90 3.91 25.06
N ARG A 163 -18.41 2.73 24.64
CA ARG A 163 -19.73 2.61 24.00
C ARG A 163 -20.94 2.63 24.94
N LEU A 164 -20.76 2.41 26.24
CA LEU A 164 -21.86 2.39 27.22
C LEU A 164 -21.78 3.63 28.11
N LYS A 165 -22.63 4.63 27.85
CA LYS A 165 -22.69 5.88 28.61
C LYS A 165 -23.23 5.73 30.05
N ASP A 166 -23.82 4.58 30.39
CA ASP A 166 -24.53 4.36 31.66
C ASP A 166 -24.00 3.16 32.48
N GLN A 167 -22.70 3.12 32.80
CA GLN A 167 -22.16 2.14 33.76
C GLN A 167 -21.46 2.79 34.96
N ALA A 168 -21.64 2.17 36.13
CA ALA A 168 -21.05 2.59 37.40
C ALA A 168 -19.52 2.60 37.37
N GLU A 169 -18.87 3.47 38.16
CA GLU A 169 -17.41 3.62 38.21
C GLU A 169 -16.65 2.30 38.47
N MET A 170 -17.28 1.36 39.19
CA MET A 170 -16.70 0.04 39.46
C MET A 170 -16.49 -0.80 38.20
N ASP A 171 -17.41 -0.75 37.22
CA ASP A 171 -17.28 -1.48 35.95
C ASP A 171 -16.14 -0.92 35.10
N LYS A 172 -15.91 0.40 35.15
CA LYS A 172 -14.79 1.06 34.46
C LYS A 172 -13.45 0.66 35.06
N SER A 173 -13.36 0.61 36.39
CA SER A 173 -12.15 0.19 37.10
C SER A 173 -11.78 -1.27 36.80
N GLN A 174 -12.76 -2.18 36.81
CA GLN A 174 -12.54 -3.60 36.46
C GLN A 174 -12.06 -3.77 35.01
N LYS A 175 -12.66 -3.05 34.05
CA LYS A 175 -12.21 -3.06 32.65
C LYS A 175 -10.76 -2.56 32.52
N GLN A 176 -10.39 -1.48 33.22
CA GLN A 176 -9.02 -0.97 33.22
C GLN A 176 -8.03 -1.97 33.81
N GLN A 177 -8.39 -2.68 34.88
CA GLN A 177 -7.55 -3.73 35.44
C GLN A 177 -7.34 -4.87 34.44
N LYS A 178 -8.40 -5.33 33.76
CA LYS A 178 -8.31 -6.35 32.71
C LYS A 178 -7.42 -5.91 31.53
N LEU A 179 -7.54 -4.66 31.09
CA LEU A 179 -6.66 -4.11 30.05
C LEU A 179 -5.18 -4.14 30.47
N LYS A 180 -4.89 -3.77 31.73
CA LYS A 180 -3.53 -3.83 32.29
C LYS A 180 -3.02 -5.27 32.40
N GLU A 181 -3.86 -6.23 32.76
CA GLU A 181 -3.50 -7.66 32.82
C GLU A 181 -3.13 -8.20 31.43
N ILE A 182 -3.88 -7.84 30.40
CA ILE A 182 -3.55 -8.22 29.02
C ILE A 182 -2.20 -7.63 28.60
N ARG A 183 -1.93 -6.33 28.87
CA ARG A 183 -0.61 -5.73 28.59
C ARG A 183 0.52 -6.39 29.37
N LYS A 184 0.29 -6.76 30.63
CA LYS A 184 1.28 -7.51 31.44
C LYS A 184 1.58 -8.88 30.84
N LYS A 185 0.57 -9.54 30.25
CA LYS A 185 0.74 -10.81 29.56
C LYS A 185 1.52 -10.65 28.27
N GLN A 186 1.17 -9.67 27.43
CA GLN A 186 1.94 -9.32 26.23
C GLN A 186 3.42 -9.06 26.56
N CYS A 187 3.72 -8.28 27.60
CA CYS A 187 5.11 -8.01 28.00
C CYS A 187 5.87 -9.24 28.54
N ARG A 188 5.16 -10.27 29.02
CA ARG A 188 5.78 -11.46 29.63
C ARG A 188 6.00 -12.56 28.60
N ASP A 189 5.02 -12.74 27.73
CA ASP A 189 4.93 -13.88 26.82
C ASP A 189 5.41 -13.52 25.41
N PHE A 190 5.96 -12.31 25.19
CA PHE A 190 6.37 -11.90 23.86
C PHE A 190 7.53 -12.74 23.32
N CYS A 191 7.39 -13.22 22.09
CA CYS A 191 8.47 -13.80 21.32
C CYS A 191 9.23 -12.68 20.59
N GLY A 192 10.42 -12.33 21.10
CA GLY A 192 11.25 -11.30 20.48
C GLY A 192 12.09 -11.79 19.30
N GLU A 193 12.23 -13.10 19.08
CA GLU A 193 13.27 -13.68 18.21
C GLU A 193 13.28 -13.07 16.79
N LEU A 194 12.15 -13.11 16.10
CA LEU A 194 12.01 -12.57 14.74
C LEU A 194 12.18 -11.04 14.71
N VAL A 195 11.53 -10.33 15.64
CA VAL A 195 11.60 -8.86 15.72
C VAL A 195 13.02 -8.41 16.04
N ASN A 196 13.76 -9.14 16.88
CA ASN A 196 15.13 -8.83 17.27
C ASN A 196 16.08 -8.94 16.09
N VAL A 197 16.03 -10.04 15.33
CA VAL A 197 16.86 -10.21 14.12
C VAL A 197 16.53 -9.14 13.08
N PHE A 198 15.25 -8.83 12.91
CA PHE A 198 14.82 -7.77 11.99
C PHE A 198 15.31 -6.38 12.43
N VAL A 199 15.17 -6.04 13.72
CA VAL A 199 15.65 -4.79 14.31
C VAL A 199 17.17 -4.67 14.24
N GLU A 200 17.90 -5.77 14.45
CA GLU A 200 19.35 -5.82 14.26
C GLU A 200 19.73 -5.48 12.82
N GLY A 201 19.02 -6.05 11.83
CA GLY A 201 19.18 -5.72 10.42
C GLY A 201 18.96 -4.23 10.12
N ILE A 202 17.92 -3.61 10.66
CA ILE A 202 17.66 -2.17 10.45
C ILE A 202 18.68 -1.29 11.17
N SER A 203 19.15 -1.70 12.35
CA SER A 203 19.98 -0.83 13.21
C SER A 203 21.46 -0.91 12.87
N SER A 204 21.94 -2.05 12.37
CA SER A 204 23.37 -2.30 12.12
C SER A 204 23.83 -1.94 10.70
N LEU A 205 22.92 -1.92 9.74
CA LEU A 205 23.23 -1.69 8.32
C LEU A 205 23.32 -0.20 7.96
N THR A 206 24.19 0.12 6.99
CA THR A 206 24.23 1.46 6.38
C THR A 206 22.93 1.75 5.60
N PRO A 207 22.64 3.02 5.23
CA PRO A 207 21.39 3.35 4.53
C PRO A 207 21.15 2.54 3.24
N SER A 208 22.18 2.34 2.41
CA SER A 208 22.06 1.57 1.17
C SER A 208 21.88 0.07 1.44
N GLU A 209 22.64 -0.50 2.36
CA GLU A 209 22.48 -1.90 2.79
C GLU A 209 21.10 -2.16 3.38
N LYS A 210 20.56 -1.20 4.15
CA LYS A 210 19.23 -1.26 4.76
C LYS A 210 18.13 -1.29 3.70
N GLU A 211 18.25 -0.51 2.63
CA GLU A 211 17.31 -0.52 1.51
C GLU A 211 17.26 -1.90 0.85
N TYR A 212 18.43 -2.47 0.55
CA TYR A 212 18.53 -3.84 0.04
C TYR A 212 17.98 -4.87 1.01
N PHE A 213 18.30 -4.77 2.30
CA PHE A 213 17.78 -5.66 3.34
C PHE A 213 16.25 -5.68 3.38
N LEU A 214 15.61 -4.51 3.39
CA LEU A 214 14.16 -4.41 3.43
C LEU A 214 13.54 -4.98 2.14
N LYS A 215 14.14 -4.67 0.99
CA LYS A 215 13.66 -5.17 -0.30
C LYS A 215 13.78 -6.68 -0.41
N TRP A 216 14.93 -7.25 -0.07
CA TRP A 216 15.14 -8.70 -0.05
C TRP A 216 14.23 -9.38 0.96
N THR A 217 14.07 -8.83 2.17
CA THR A 217 13.17 -9.40 3.17
C THR A 217 11.73 -9.43 2.65
N GLN A 218 11.27 -8.36 1.99
CA GLN A 218 9.94 -8.33 1.36
C GLN A 218 9.80 -9.41 0.29
N LEU A 219 10.75 -9.48 -0.65
CA LEU A 219 10.71 -10.44 -1.76
C LEU A 219 10.70 -11.89 -1.26
N LEU A 220 11.58 -12.22 -0.32
CA LEU A 220 11.70 -13.58 0.22
C LEU A 220 10.46 -14.00 1.02
N ILE A 221 9.87 -13.08 1.79
CA ILE A 221 8.60 -13.33 2.49
C ILE A 221 7.46 -13.52 1.49
N ASP A 222 7.38 -12.66 0.47
CA ASP A 222 6.32 -12.71 -0.53
C ASP A 222 6.37 -14.02 -1.32
N ASP A 223 7.55 -14.47 -1.71
CA ASP A 223 7.78 -15.76 -2.35
C ASP A 223 7.29 -16.93 -1.47
N LEU A 224 7.75 -16.99 -0.22
CA LEU A 224 7.35 -18.01 0.76
C LEU A 224 5.82 -18.09 0.94
N THR A 225 5.14 -16.94 0.99
CA THR A 225 3.68 -16.93 1.13
C THR A 225 2.93 -17.27 -0.15
N THR A 226 3.46 -16.90 -1.31
CA THR A 226 2.79 -17.08 -2.61
C THR A 226 2.68 -18.57 -2.95
N GLU A 227 3.76 -19.34 -2.74
CA GLU A 227 3.76 -20.79 -2.94
C GLU A 227 2.68 -21.47 -2.07
N ASN A 228 2.61 -21.10 -0.79
CA ASN A 228 1.64 -21.68 0.14
C ASN A 228 0.20 -21.25 -0.18
N VAL A 229 -0.05 -19.97 -0.47
CA VAL A 229 -1.38 -19.48 -0.85
C VAL A 229 -1.88 -20.19 -2.11
N SER A 230 -1.02 -20.39 -3.12
CA SER A 230 -1.38 -21.11 -4.34
C SER A 230 -1.83 -22.55 -4.04
N SER A 231 -1.11 -23.25 -3.15
CA SER A 231 -1.49 -24.62 -2.74
C SER A 231 -2.83 -24.68 -2.00
N ILE A 232 -3.12 -23.68 -1.16
CA ILE A 232 -4.38 -23.60 -0.39
C ILE A 232 -5.54 -23.29 -1.34
N LEU A 233 -5.35 -22.39 -2.30
CA LEU A 233 -6.35 -22.07 -3.32
C LEU A 233 -6.69 -23.26 -4.20
N GLN A 234 -5.69 -24.05 -4.63
CA GLN A 234 -5.94 -25.29 -5.38
C GLN A 234 -6.79 -26.28 -4.58
N ASN A 235 -6.53 -26.41 -3.27
CA ASN A 235 -7.33 -27.26 -2.39
C ASN A 235 -8.76 -26.72 -2.21
N TYR A 236 -8.90 -25.40 -2.07
CA TYR A 236 -10.20 -24.72 -2.02
C TYR A 236 -11.03 -24.98 -3.27
N ASP A 237 -10.45 -24.79 -4.46
CA ASP A 237 -11.14 -24.98 -5.75
C ASP A 237 -11.57 -26.44 -5.95
N GLY A 238 -10.71 -27.39 -5.54
CA GLY A 238 -11.03 -28.82 -5.56
C GLY A 238 -12.21 -29.16 -4.65
N THR A 239 -12.16 -28.69 -3.39
CA THR A 239 -13.22 -28.92 -2.39
C THR A 239 -14.53 -28.24 -2.82
N TRP A 240 -14.46 -27.03 -3.38
CA TRP A 240 -15.63 -26.32 -3.90
C TRP A 240 -16.29 -27.07 -5.06
N SER A 241 -15.49 -27.63 -5.98
CA SER A 241 -15.98 -28.46 -7.07
C SER A 241 -16.72 -29.70 -6.56
N GLU A 242 -16.21 -30.33 -5.50
CA GLU A 242 -16.91 -31.45 -4.84
C GLU A 242 -18.22 -31.01 -4.19
N VAL A 243 -18.24 -29.86 -3.50
CA VAL A 243 -19.46 -29.28 -2.92
C VAL A 243 -20.52 -29.03 -3.99
N LEU A 244 -20.14 -28.51 -5.17
CA LEU A 244 -21.06 -28.31 -6.29
C LEU A 244 -21.63 -29.64 -6.81
N MET A 245 -20.78 -30.65 -7.02
CA MET A 245 -21.26 -31.98 -7.45
C MET A 245 -22.19 -32.65 -6.43
N LEU A 246 -21.97 -32.43 -5.14
CA LEU A 246 -22.82 -32.98 -4.08
C LEU A 246 -24.16 -32.24 -3.97
N LYS A 247 -24.23 -30.94 -4.28
CA LYS A 247 -25.49 -30.18 -4.32
C LYS A 247 -26.45 -30.67 -5.41
N GLU A 248 -25.92 -31.22 -6.49
CA GLU A 248 -26.73 -31.81 -7.57
C GLU A 248 -27.33 -33.18 -7.19
N LYS A 249 -26.81 -33.83 -6.15
CA LYS A 249 -27.25 -35.16 -5.70
C LYS A 249 -28.11 -35.03 -4.43
N THR A 250 -29.42 -35.20 -4.58
CA THR A 250 -30.45 -34.92 -3.56
C THR A 250 -30.38 -35.78 -2.29
N GLU A 251 -29.54 -36.81 -2.21
CA GLU A 251 -29.54 -37.82 -1.13
C GLU A 251 -28.32 -37.76 -0.17
N GLN A 252 -27.36 -36.83 -0.35
CA GLN A 252 -26.07 -36.83 0.37
C GLN A 252 -25.86 -35.60 1.30
N SER A 253 -26.85 -35.29 2.13
CA SER A 253 -26.85 -34.12 3.03
C SER A 253 -25.66 -34.09 4.02
N ASP A 254 -25.27 -35.22 4.60
CA ASP A 254 -24.20 -35.26 5.61
C ASP A 254 -22.80 -35.07 4.98
N GLN A 255 -22.57 -35.66 3.79
CA GLN A 255 -21.32 -35.47 3.05
C GLN A 255 -21.18 -34.03 2.55
N LEU A 256 -22.29 -33.42 2.10
CA LEU A 256 -22.32 -32.01 1.73
C LEU A 256 -21.96 -31.11 2.91
N ARG A 257 -22.52 -31.37 4.09
CA ARG A 257 -22.21 -30.60 5.31
C ARG A 257 -20.74 -30.75 5.73
N ALA A 258 -20.20 -31.96 5.68
CA ALA A 258 -18.78 -32.19 5.99
C ALA A 258 -17.86 -31.44 5.03
N LYS A 259 -18.15 -31.48 3.72
CA LYS A 259 -17.38 -30.78 2.69
C LYS A 259 -17.51 -29.26 2.77
N GLN A 260 -18.68 -28.74 3.15
CA GLN A 260 -18.84 -27.31 3.45
C GLN A 260 -18.02 -26.88 4.66
N GLN A 261 -17.96 -27.72 5.71
CA GLN A 261 -17.12 -27.44 6.88
C GLN A 261 -15.62 -27.50 6.56
N GLU A 262 -15.21 -28.44 5.70
CA GLU A 262 -13.84 -28.50 5.17
C GLU A 262 -13.49 -27.23 4.38
N LEU A 263 -14.41 -26.75 3.54
CA LEU A 263 -14.23 -25.50 2.78
C LEU A 263 -14.03 -24.29 3.70
N GLU A 264 -14.80 -24.20 4.79
CA GLU A 264 -14.65 -23.13 5.79
C GLU A 264 -13.28 -23.21 6.48
N GLN A 265 -12.81 -24.41 6.83
CA GLN A 265 -11.47 -24.61 7.41
C GLN A 265 -10.36 -24.21 6.45
N ILE A 266 -10.50 -24.49 5.15
CA ILE A 266 -9.55 -24.08 4.11
C ILE A 266 -9.56 -22.55 3.98
N SER A 267 -10.73 -21.91 4.02
CA SER A 267 -10.87 -20.44 4.02
C SER A 267 -10.17 -19.80 5.22
N GLU A 268 -10.37 -20.34 6.43
CA GLU A 268 -9.65 -19.89 7.63
C GLU A 268 -8.14 -20.08 7.50
N LYS A 269 -7.69 -21.21 6.93
CA LYS A 269 -6.27 -21.47 6.69
C LYS A 269 -5.69 -20.46 5.71
N LEU A 270 -6.40 -20.13 4.63
CA LEU A 270 -6.00 -19.13 3.64
C LEU A 270 -5.78 -17.76 4.30
N HIS A 271 -6.71 -17.35 5.15
CA HIS A 271 -6.60 -16.10 5.90
C HIS A 271 -5.39 -16.10 6.86
N LYS A 272 -5.13 -17.23 7.53
CA LYS A 272 -3.97 -17.38 8.42
C LYS A 272 -2.65 -17.42 7.64
N ALA A 273 -2.65 -17.95 6.42
CA ALA A 273 -1.48 -18.09 5.55
C ALA A 273 -0.99 -16.79 4.88
N THR A 274 -1.37 -15.63 5.41
CA THR A 274 -0.89 -14.31 4.97
C THR A 274 0.18 -13.78 5.92
N PHE A 275 1.34 -13.43 5.39
CA PHE A 275 2.46 -12.89 6.17
C PHE A 275 3.31 -11.97 5.30
N GLY A 276 3.31 -10.66 5.56
CA GLY A 276 4.27 -9.69 5.03
C GLY A 276 4.99 -8.87 6.12
N LEU A 277 5.88 -7.98 5.69
CA LEU A 277 6.66 -7.06 6.55
C LEU A 277 5.79 -6.22 7.48
N GLU A 278 4.58 -5.87 7.06
CA GLU A 278 3.61 -5.12 7.85
C GLU A 278 3.27 -5.78 9.19
N HIS A 279 3.35 -7.11 9.25
CA HIS A 279 3.12 -7.85 10.49
C HIS A 279 4.28 -7.70 11.48
N ILE A 280 5.51 -7.62 10.98
CA ILE A 280 6.70 -7.37 11.82
C ILE A 280 6.63 -5.95 12.37
N TYR A 281 6.32 -4.95 11.55
CA TYR A 281 6.10 -3.57 11.99
C TYR A 281 4.97 -3.46 13.03
N ARG A 282 3.87 -4.19 12.81
CA ARG A 282 2.74 -4.22 13.76
C ARG A 282 3.15 -4.82 15.10
N GLU A 283 3.95 -5.89 15.10
CA GLU A 283 4.46 -6.50 16.33
C GLU A 283 5.41 -5.56 17.09
N MET A 284 6.32 -4.86 16.39
CA MET A 284 7.14 -3.80 17.00
C MET A 284 6.27 -2.76 17.72
N GLY A 285 5.20 -2.30 17.05
CA GLY A 285 4.26 -1.35 17.63
C GLY A 285 3.51 -1.89 18.86
N GLN A 286 3.09 -3.16 18.83
CA GLN A 286 2.40 -3.79 19.97
C GLN A 286 3.33 -4.03 21.16
N ILE A 287 4.58 -4.41 20.92
CA ILE A 287 5.61 -4.52 21.97
C ILE A 287 5.80 -3.16 22.63
N TYR A 288 6.01 -2.10 21.85
CA TYR A 288 6.16 -0.74 22.37
C TYR A 288 4.92 -0.31 23.17
N GLU A 289 3.72 -0.50 22.62
CA GLU A 289 2.49 -0.06 23.25
C GLU A 289 2.19 -0.80 24.56
N ALA A 290 2.50 -2.10 24.64
CA ALA A 290 2.36 -2.88 25.86
C ALA A 290 3.32 -2.42 26.98
N HIS A 291 4.57 -2.13 26.64
CA HIS A 291 5.56 -1.69 27.62
C HIS A 291 5.35 -0.24 28.06
N ALA A 292 5.10 0.66 27.11
CA ALA A 292 4.86 2.09 27.38
C ALA A 292 3.61 2.30 28.23
N SER A 293 2.52 1.56 27.97
CA SER A 293 1.28 1.66 28.78
C SER A 293 1.44 1.18 30.23
N LEU A 294 2.45 0.36 30.51
CA LEU A 294 2.80 -0.07 31.86
C LEU A 294 3.89 0.79 32.52
N GLN A 295 4.37 1.85 31.84
CA GLN A 295 5.46 2.72 32.29
C GLN A 295 6.72 1.95 32.71
N LYS A 296 7.00 0.81 32.05
CA LYS A 296 8.22 0.04 32.30
C LYS A 296 9.39 0.72 31.59
N GLN A 297 10.57 0.71 32.21
CA GLN A 297 11.81 0.98 31.49
C GLN A 297 12.34 -0.31 30.85
N PRO A 298 13.09 -0.22 29.73
CA PRO A 298 13.81 -1.36 29.20
C PRO A 298 14.71 -1.95 30.30
N LEU A 299 14.60 -3.25 30.55
CA LEU A 299 15.50 -3.94 31.48
C LEU A 299 16.84 -4.19 30.80
N THR A 300 17.94 -4.01 31.53
CA THR A 300 19.29 -4.40 31.07
C THR A 300 19.30 -5.86 30.64
N GLY A 301 19.59 -6.12 29.36
CA GLY A 301 19.63 -7.46 28.76
C GLY A 301 18.38 -7.89 27.98
N GLN A 302 17.33 -7.06 27.93
CA GLN A 302 16.20 -7.24 26.99
C GLN A 302 16.40 -6.39 25.73
N THR A 303 15.68 -6.72 24.65
CA THR A 303 15.62 -5.88 23.46
C THR A 303 15.16 -4.48 23.86
N ASP A 304 15.92 -3.48 23.44
CA ASP A 304 15.57 -2.09 23.69
C ASP A 304 14.41 -1.68 22.79
N TRP A 305 13.19 -1.97 23.22
CA TRP A 305 11.96 -1.61 22.53
C TRP A 305 11.73 -0.09 22.48
N SER A 306 12.49 0.70 23.26
CA SER A 306 12.36 2.16 23.27
C SER A 306 12.82 2.80 21.96
N GLN A 307 13.71 2.13 21.21
CA GLN A 307 14.18 2.59 19.90
C GLN A 307 13.19 2.30 18.76
N TYR A 308 12.18 1.45 18.96
CA TYR A 308 11.30 1.01 17.87
C TYR A 308 10.55 2.14 17.16
N PRO A 309 10.02 3.16 17.86
CA PRO A 309 9.40 4.31 17.19
C PRO A 309 10.39 5.08 16.31
N GLU A 310 11.65 5.20 16.74
CA GLU A 310 12.69 5.89 15.97
C GLU A 310 13.02 5.13 14.69
N LEU A 311 13.21 3.80 14.78
CA LEU A 311 13.44 2.95 13.61
C LEU A 311 12.26 2.99 12.64
N ALA A 312 11.03 2.93 13.15
CA ALA A 312 9.83 3.01 12.31
C ALA A 312 9.68 4.39 11.64
N ALA A 313 10.12 5.46 12.29
CA ALA A 313 10.18 6.79 11.68
C ALA A 313 11.18 6.83 10.53
N GLU A 314 12.35 6.19 10.65
CA GLU A 314 13.31 6.08 9.54
C GLU A 314 12.75 5.32 8.34
N LEU A 315 12.06 4.21 8.59
CA LEU A 315 11.38 3.44 7.55
C LEU A 315 10.34 4.29 6.83
N MET A 316 9.50 5.01 7.59
CA MET A 316 8.47 5.91 7.05
C MET A 316 9.07 7.04 6.22
N ILE A 317 10.15 7.67 6.69
CA ILE A 317 10.87 8.74 5.95
C ILE A 317 11.48 8.20 4.66
N SER A 318 11.92 6.93 4.66
CA SER A 318 12.44 6.22 3.49
C SER A 318 11.34 5.73 2.55
N GLY A 319 10.07 6.11 2.80
CA GLY A 319 8.95 5.79 1.93
C GLY A 319 8.31 4.43 2.18
N HIS A 320 8.60 3.73 3.28
CA HIS A 320 7.92 2.47 3.60
C HIS A 320 6.51 2.73 4.16
N PRO A 321 5.51 1.93 3.77
CA PRO A 321 4.16 2.04 4.30
C PRO A 321 4.12 1.57 5.76
N ILE A 322 3.52 2.39 6.64
CA ILE A 322 3.31 2.08 8.05
C ILE A 322 1.81 1.91 8.33
N LYS A 323 1.45 0.86 9.05
CA LYS A 323 0.05 0.61 9.44
C LYS A 323 -0.39 1.61 10.50
N LEU A 324 -1.42 2.40 10.18
CA LEU A 324 -2.03 3.40 11.04
C LEU A 324 -3.17 2.82 11.88
N MET A 325 -4.03 2.01 11.27
CA MET A 325 -5.16 1.35 11.93
C MET A 325 -5.09 -0.14 11.67
N ASP A 326 -5.27 -0.96 12.69
CA ASP A 326 -5.34 -2.40 12.53
C ASP A 326 -6.75 -2.84 12.12
N GLY A 327 -6.89 -3.35 10.89
CA GLY A 327 -8.16 -3.87 10.38
C GLY A 327 -8.69 -5.01 11.24
N ASP A 328 -7.86 -6.02 11.53
CA ASP A 328 -8.31 -7.23 12.25
C ASP A 328 -8.90 -6.93 13.65
N ALA A 329 -8.48 -5.82 14.28
CA ALA A 329 -9.00 -5.35 15.57
C ALA A 329 -9.92 -4.12 15.47
N GLY A 330 -10.02 -3.52 14.28
CA GLY A 330 -10.67 -2.23 14.04
C GLY A 330 -10.19 -1.14 15.00
N HIS A 331 -8.88 -1.03 15.26
CA HIS A 331 -8.36 -0.12 16.29
C HIS A 331 -7.06 0.56 15.90
N VAL A 332 -6.88 1.80 16.37
CA VAL A 332 -5.66 2.60 16.17
C VAL A 332 -4.77 2.49 17.42
N PRO A 333 -3.51 2.05 17.29
CA PRO A 333 -2.54 2.02 18.40
C PRO A 333 -2.22 3.44 18.91
N ILE A 334 -2.96 3.93 19.91
CA ILE A 334 -2.96 5.34 20.33
C ILE A 334 -1.71 5.79 21.10
N THR A 335 -0.83 4.85 21.49
CA THR A 335 0.46 5.20 22.11
C THR A 335 1.59 5.09 21.08
N TRP A 336 1.53 4.07 20.22
CA TRP A 336 2.52 3.84 19.18
C TRP A 336 2.50 4.92 18.10
N ILE A 337 1.34 5.22 17.51
CA ILE A 337 1.24 6.15 16.36
C ILE A 337 1.70 7.57 16.73
N PRO A 338 1.23 8.20 17.83
CA PRO A 338 1.71 9.53 18.19
C PRO A 338 3.22 9.55 18.43
N ARG A 339 3.77 8.52 19.08
CA ARG A 339 5.22 8.45 19.33
C ARG A 339 6.02 8.35 18.03
N LEU A 340 5.61 7.50 17.10
CA LEU A 340 6.24 7.40 15.79
C LEU A 340 6.23 8.75 15.05
N LEU A 341 5.08 9.44 15.06
CA LEU A 341 4.96 10.75 14.41
C LEU A 341 5.81 11.83 15.11
N GLU A 342 5.97 11.78 16.43
CA GLU A 342 6.93 12.63 17.17
C GLU A 342 8.37 12.40 16.70
N GLU A 343 8.80 11.15 16.52
CA GLU A 343 10.14 10.83 16.01
C GLU A 343 10.34 11.33 14.57
N VAL A 344 9.30 11.22 13.73
CA VAL A 344 9.32 11.80 12.37
C VAL A 344 9.50 13.33 12.44
N ILE A 345 8.81 14.01 13.36
CA ILE A 345 8.96 15.47 13.57
C ILE A 345 10.37 15.81 14.04
N GLN A 346 10.93 15.04 14.96
CA GLN A 346 12.29 15.28 15.45
C GLN A 346 13.32 15.16 14.33
N LYS A 347 13.18 14.15 13.44
CA LYS A 347 14.11 13.93 12.33
C LYS A 347 13.91 14.92 11.18
N LEU A 348 12.67 15.27 10.83
CA LEU A 348 12.37 16.14 9.68
C LEU A 348 12.25 17.63 10.04
N GLY A 349 12.04 17.96 11.31
CA GLY A 349 11.69 19.30 11.79
C GLY A 349 10.23 19.68 11.55
N ASP A 350 9.92 20.97 11.69
CA ASP A 350 8.57 21.49 11.50
C ASP A 350 8.21 21.60 10.00
N LYS A 351 7.71 20.48 9.46
CA LYS A 351 7.31 20.34 8.05
C LYS A 351 5.80 20.43 7.88
N ARG A 352 5.38 21.00 6.76
CA ARG A 352 3.97 21.06 6.35
C ARG A 352 3.63 19.81 5.57
N VAL A 353 2.51 19.18 5.93
CA VAL A 353 2.09 17.91 5.31
C VAL A 353 0.66 17.99 4.82
N PHE A 354 0.46 17.58 3.57
CA PHE A 354 -0.85 17.36 2.98
C PHE A 354 -1.22 15.88 3.10
N VAL A 355 -2.38 15.55 3.66
CA VAL A 355 -2.81 14.15 3.78
C VAL A 355 -3.85 13.83 2.72
N LEU A 356 -3.54 12.88 1.84
CA LEU A 356 -4.45 12.37 0.83
C LEU A 356 -4.88 10.97 1.24
N SER A 357 -6.16 10.78 1.54
CA SER A 357 -6.72 9.47 1.86
C SER A 357 -7.57 8.93 0.71
N VAL A 358 -7.79 7.61 0.69
CA VAL A 358 -8.75 6.95 -0.22
C VAL A 358 -9.74 6.12 0.60
N LEU A 359 -10.99 6.02 0.13
CA LEU A 359 -12.03 5.14 0.65
C LEU A 359 -12.80 4.52 -0.51
N GLY A 360 -13.44 3.38 -0.29
CA GLY A 360 -14.24 2.68 -1.30
C GLY A 360 -14.36 1.20 -1.00
N ILE A 361 -15.26 0.50 -1.71
CA ILE A 361 -15.49 -0.93 -1.52
C ILE A 361 -14.21 -1.75 -1.72
N GLN A 362 -14.20 -2.97 -1.20
CA GLN A 362 -13.13 -3.93 -1.43
C GLN A 362 -12.93 -4.20 -2.92
N SER A 363 -11.66 -4.39 -3.32
CA SER A 363 -11.27 -4.70 -4.70
C SER A 363 -11.71 -3.69 -5.77
N SER A 364 -11.98 -2.44 -5.38
CA SER A 364 -12.36 -1.35 -6.31
C SER A 364 -11.19 -0.66 -7.02
N GLY A 365 -9.95 -1.10 -6.83
CA GLY A 365 -8.77 -0.48 -7.45
C GLY A 365 -8.20 0.75 -6.71
N LYS A 366 -8.43 0.88 -5.39
CA LYS A 366 -7.90 1.99 -4.55
C LYS A 366 -6.37 2.05 -4.54
N SER A 367 -5.73 0.98 -4.06
CA SER A 367 -4.28 0.85 -3.99
C SER A 367 -3.65 0.91 -5.37
N THR A 368 -4.30 0.32 -6.39
CA THR A 368 -3.87 0.40 -7.80
C THR A 368 -3.85 1.85 -8.30
N MET A 369 -4.91 2.63 -8.04
CA MET A 369 -4.97 4.05 -8.41
C MET A 369 -3.87 4.87 -7.72
N LEU A 370 -3.64 4.64 -6.42
CA LEU A 370 -2.59 5.33 -5.67
C LEU A 370 -1.19 4.95 -6.15
N ASN A 371 -0.94 3.66 -6.42
CA ASN A 371 0.31 3.17 -6.97
C ASN A 371 0.58 3.79 -8.35
N ALA A 372 -0.41 3.82 -9.24
CA ALA A 372 -0.29 4.43 -10.57
C ALA A 372 -0.04 5.96 -10.50
N MET A 373 -0.66 6.65 -9.54
CA MET A 373 -0.56 8.11 -9.42
C MET A 373 0.79 8.60 -8.87
N PHE A 374 1.37 7.85 -7.92
CA PHE A 374 2.53 8.29 -7.16
C PHE A 374 3.72 7.31 -7.16
N GLY A 375 3.65 6.18 -7.87
CA GLY A 375 4.72 5.16 -7.87
C GLY A 375 4.84 4.43 -6.54
N LEU A 376 3.71 4.16 -5.88
CA LEU A 376 3.67 3.56 -4.53
C LEU A 376 3.71 2.03 -4.60
N GLN A 377 3.99 1.43 -3.45
CA GLN A 377 4.13 -0.01 -3.28
C GLN A 377 3.09 -0.57 -2.30
N PHE A 378 1.86 -0.03 -2.31
CA PHE A 378 0.77 -0.65 -1.57
C PHE A 378 0.47 -2.04 -2.17
N ALA A 379 0.20 -3.02 -1.31
CA ALA A 379 -0.07 -4.39 -1.72
C ALA A 379 -1.36 -4.49 -2.56
N VAL A 380 -1.31 -5.23 -3.67
CA VAL A 380 -2.43 -5.37 -4.64
C VAL A 380 -2.80 -6.83 -4.96
N SER A 381 -2.44 -7.81 -4.12
CA SER A 381 -2.62 -9.24 -4.43
C SER A 381 -3.90 -9.88 -3.86
N VAL A 382 -4.33 -10.96 -4.52
CA VAL A 382 -5.47 -11.80 -4.11
C VAL A 382 -5.18 -12.43 -2.74
N GLY A 383 -6.14 -12.35 -1.81
CA GLY A 383 -5.97 -12.84 -0.44
C GLY A 383 -5.19 -11.91 0.50
N ARG A 384 -4.53 -10.88 -0.02
CA ARG A 384 -3.91 -9.79 0.76
C ARG A 384 -4.64 -8.47 0.55
N CYS A 385 -5.97 -8.47 0.69
CA CYS A 385 -6.69 -7.20 0.74
C CYS A 385 -6.12 -6.35 1.89
N THR A 386 -5.84 -5.08 1.63
CA THR A 386 -5.41 -4.12 2.65
C THR A 386 -6.34 -4.23 3.86
N LYS A 387 -5.82 -4.53 5.05
CA LYS A 387 -6.63 -4.60 6.28
C LYS A 387 -6.29 -3.48 7.23
N GLY A 388 -7.25 -2.61 7.50
CA GLY A 388 -7.06 -1.36 8.23
C GLY A 388 -6.62 -0.21 7.34
N ALA A 389 -5.83 0.72 7.87
CA ALA A 389 -5.33 1.88 7.13
C ALA A 389 -3.81 1.93 7.17
N PHE A 390 -3.18 2.23 6.04
CA PHE A 390 -1.73 2.34 5.88
C PHE A 390 -1.37 3.74 5.42
N MET A 391 -0.28 4.28 5.94
CA MET A 391 0.22 5.61 5.57
C MET A 391 1.62 5.50 4.97
N GLN A 392 1.87 6.24 3.90
CA GLN A 392 3.17 6.31 3.23
C GLN A 392 3.54 7.78 3.00
N LEU A 393 4.74 8.17 3.42
CA LEU A 393 5.20 9.56 3.36
C LEU A 393 5.99 9.80 2.06
N LEU A 394 5.60 10.82 1.31
CA LEU A 394 6.22 11.22 0.05
C LEU A 394 6.79 12.62 0.16
N LYS A 395 8.07 12.76 -0.17
CA LYS A 395 8.72 14.07 -0.24
C LYS A 395 8.26 14.79 -1.51
N VAL A 396 7.81 16.03 -1.37
CA VAL A 396 7.53 16.90 -2.53
C VAL A 396 8.88 17.37 -3.11
N SER A 397 9.03 17.28 -4.43
CA SER A 397 10.25 17.73 -5.10
C SER A 397 10.46 19.24 -4.89
N ASP A 398 11.70 19.69 -4.91
CA ASP A 398 12.00 21.10 -4.60
C ASP A 398 11.34 22.06 -5.61
N GLU A 399 11.13 21.64 -6.86
CA GLU A 399 10.42 22.42 -7.88
C GLU A 399 8.93 22.60 -7.56
N MET A 400 8.29 21.58 -6.95
CA MET A 400 6.86 21.61 -6.65
C MET A 400 6.55 22.28 -5.30
N ARG A 401 7.55 22.46 -4.43
CA ARG A 401 7.35 23.04 -3.08
C ARG A 401 6.85 24.48 -3.12
N ASP A 402 7.31 25.27 -4.10
CA ASP A 402 6.87 26.65 -4.29
C ASP A 402 5.39 26.74 -4.71
N LEU A 403 4.92 25.77 -5.48
CA LEU A 403 3.52 25.68 -5.91
C LEU A 403 2.60 25.17 -4.78
N LEU A 404 3.02 24.10 -4.11
CA LEU A 404 2.15 23.32 -3.22
C LEU A 404 2.06 23.86 -1.79
N LYS A 405 3.01 24.69 -1.34
CA LYS A 405 3.06 25.22 0.03
C LYS A 405 3.06 24.13 1.12
N PHE A 406 3.47 22.92 0.79
CA PHE A 406 3.78 21.85 1.74
C PHE A 406 5.03 21.09 1.32
N ASP A 407 5.65 20.41 2.29
CA ASP A 407 6.94 19.75 2.13
C ASP A 407 6.77 18.25 1.85
N TYR A 408 5.69 17.64 2.34
CA TYR A 408 5.39 16.22 2.16
C TYR A 408 3.90 15.97 1.86
N VAL A 409 3.64 14.88 1.14
CA VAL A 409 2.31 14.26 1.03
C VAL A 409 2.30 12.99 1.85
N LEU A 410 1.33 12.83 2.75
CA LEU A 410 1.08 11.57 3.43
C LEU A 410 -0.10 10.89 2.73
N VAL A 411 0.17 9.82 2.00
CA VAL A 411 -0.87 9.05 1.31
C VAL A 411 -1.39 7.97 2.25
N VAL A 412 -2.70 7.90 2.42
CA VAL A 412 -3.37 6.93 3.29
C VAL A 412 -4.23 5.99 2.46
N ASP A 413 -3.76 4.75 2.30
CA ASP A 413 -4.52 3.65 1.69
C ASP A 413 -5.34 2.91 2.75
N THR A 414 -6.53 2.43 2.37
CA THR A 414 -7.45 1.81 3.33
C THR A 414 -7.96 0.47 2.85
N GLU A 415 -8.41 -0.32 3.82
CA GLU A 415 -9.25 -1.48 3.62
C GLU A 415 -10.50 -1.14 2.82
N GLY A 416 -10.95 -2.15 2.09
CA GLY A 416 -12.22 -2.11 1.41
C GLY A 416 -13.39 -2.10 2.37
N LEU A 417 -14.31 -1.15 2.17
CA LEU A 417 -15.59 -1.20 2.86
C LEU A 417 -16.40 -2.42 2.40
N ARG A 418 -17.29 -2.92 3.26
CA ARG A 418 -18.25 -4.00 3.00
C ARG A 418 -17.57 -5.32 2.60
N ALA A 419 -16.45 -5.64 3.24
CA ALA A 419 -15.72 -6.85 2.94
C ALA A 419 -16.57 -8.11 3.16
N LEU A 420 -16.72 -8.94 2.13
CA LEU A 420 -17.66 -10.07 2.11
C LEU A 420 -17.29 -11.11 3.17
N GLU A 421 -15.99 -11.30 3.41
CA GLU A 421 -15.46 -12.21 4.43
C GLU A 421 -15.76 -11.79 5.88
N LEU A 422 -16.28 -10.57 6.09
CA LEU A 422 -16.65 -10.07 7.41
C LEU A 422 -18.17 -10.08 7.65
N ALA A 423 -18.99 -10.49 6.68
CA ALA A 423 -20.44 -10.28 6.64
C ALA A 423 -21.19 -10.49 7.98
N GLY A 424 -21.93 -9.46 8.41
CA GLY A 424 -22.74 -9.42 9.64
C GLY A 424 -22.95 -7.97 10.15
N ASP A 425 -23.84 -7.77 11.14
CA ASP A 425 -24.20 -6.42 11.65
C ASP A 425 -23.01 -5.61 12.20
N SER A 426 -21.95 -6.30 12.64
CA SER A 426 -20.73 -5.65 13.15
C SER A 426 -19.84 -5.01 12.06
N THR A 427 -20.06 -5.34 10.78
CA THR A 427 -19.27 -4.81 9.65
C THR A 427 -19.53 -3.34 9.40
N LEU A 428 -20.81 -2.93 9.37
CA LEU A 428 -21.20 -1.54 9.14
C LEU A 428 -20.60 -0.61 10.19
N HIS A 429 -20.54 -1.05 11.45
CA HIS A 429 -19.92 -0.25 12.51
C HIS A 429 -18.41 -0.13 12.32
N ARG A 430 -17.71 -1.20 11.96
CA ARG A 430 -16.27 -1.18 11.67
C ARG A 430 -15.95 -0.31 10.45
N ASP A 431 -16.75 -0.39 9.40
CA ASP A 431 -16.63 0.43 8.19
C ASP A 431 -16.85 1.91 8.50
N ASN A 432 -17.85 2.22 9.34
CA ASN A 432 -18.10 3.58 9.81
C ASN A 432 -16.96 4.12 10.68
N GLU A 433 -16.38 3.30 11.57
CA GLU A 433 -15.18 3.68 12.36
C GLU A 433 -14.01 4.00 11.42
N LEU A 434 -13.69 3.11 10.47
CA LEU A 434 -12.61 3.31 9.50
C LEU A 434 -12.84 4.57 8.66
N ALA A 435 -14.04 4.73 8.08
CA ALA A 435 -14.36 5.88 7.25
C ALA A 435 -14.31 7.20 8.03
N THR A 436 -14.87 7.23 9.25
CA THR A 436 -14.82 8.42 10.13
C THR A 436 -13.37 8.79 10.44
N PHE A 437 -12.54 7.80 10.78
CA PHE A 437 -11.13 8.03 11.08
C PHE A 437 -10.35 8.57 9.87
N VAL A 438 -10.49 7.94 8.71
CA VAL A 438 -9.75 8.27 7.49
C VAL A 438 -10.19 9.63 6.91
N VAL A 439 -11.49 9.90 6.88
CA VAL A 439 -12.03 11.20 6.45
C VAL A 439 -11.54 12.33 7.37
N GLY A 440 -11.53 12.10 8.68
CA GLY A 440 -11.08 13.11 9.64
C GLY A 440 -9.59 13.38 9.61
N LEU A 441 -8.80 12.40 9.18
CA LEU A 441 -7.36 12.53 8.99
C LEU A 441 -6.99 13.30 7.70
N GLY A 442 -7.74 13.05 6.62
CA GLY A 442 -7.49 13.60 5.29
C GLY A 442 -7.59 15.12 5.24
N ASN A 443 -6.68 15.76 4.51
CA ASN A 443 -6.99 17.06 3.91
C ASN A 443 -8.03 16.87 2.82
N MET A 444 -7.75 15.91 1.95
CA MET A 444 -8.64 15.46 0.88
C MET A 444 -8.81 13.94 0.95
N THR A 445 -10.04 13.48 0.76
CA THR A 445 -10.36 12.04 0.65
C THR A 445 -10.89 11.70 -0.74
N LEU A 446 -10.26 10.75 -1.41
CA LEU A 446 -10.74 10.16 -2.66
C LEU A 446 -11.79 9.09 -2.36
N ILE A 447 -13.01 9.27 -2.85
CA ILE A 447 -14.10 8.30 -2.69
C ILE A 447 -14.21 7.48 -3.98
N ASN A 448 -13.66 6.28 -3.92
CA ASN A 448 -13.56 5.36 -5.05
C ASN A 448 -14.83 4.52 -5.17
N ILE A 449 -15.56 4.71 -6.27
CA ILE A 449 -16.77 3.97 -6.62
C ILE A 449 -16.44 3.08 -7.82
N PHE A 450 -16.69 1.78 -7.73
CA PHE A 450 -16.40 0.84 -8.81
C PHE A 450 -17.66 0.53 -9.61
N GLY A 451 -17.60 0.73 -10.93
CA GLY A 451 -18.71 0.46 -11.83
C GLY A 451 -19.97 1.30 -11.56
N GLU A 452 -21.11 0.79 -12.03
CA GLU A 452 -22.40 1.50 -11.99
C GLU A 452 -23.44 0.81 -11.10
N ASN A 453 -23.03 -0.16 -10.27
CA ASN A 453 -23.96 -0.92 -9.42
C ASN A 453 -24.65 0.01 -8.40
N PRO A 454 -25.99 0.20 -8.48
CA PRO A 454 -26.69 1.14 -7.60
C PRO A 454 -26.64 0.76 -6.11
N SER A 455 -26.57 -0.53 -5.76
CA SER A 455 -26.54 -0.97 -4.36
C SER A 455 -25.20 -0.70 -3.70
N GLU A 456 -24.09 -1.04 -4.37
CA GLU A 456 -22.74 -0.77 -3.88
C GLU A 456 -22.50 0.73 -3.74
N MET A 457 -22.97 1.51 -4.71
CA MET A 457 -22.91 2.97 -4.63
C MET A 457 -23.70 3.49 -3.43
N GLN A 458 -24.92 2.99 -3.19
CA GLN A 458 -25.72 3.42 -2.05
C GLN A 458 -25.01 3.16 -0.72
N ASP A 459 -24.47 1.96 -0.53
CA ASP A 459 -23.80 1.55 0.72
C ASP A 459 -22.57 2.41 1.02
N VAL A 460 -21.70 2.64 0.03
CA VAL A 460 -20.51 3.49 0.21
C VAL A 460 -20.90 4.93 0.54
N LEU A 461 -21.88 5.47 -0.19
CA LEU A 461 -22.29 6.85 0.00
C LEU A 461 -22.89 7.09 1.39
N GLU A 462 -23.64 6.14 1.94
CA GLU A 462 -24.19 6.25 3.31
C GLU A 462 -23.08 6.32 4.37
N ILE A 463 -22.09 5.43 4.30
CA ILE A 463 -20.91 5.43 5.19
C ILE A 463 -20.14 6.76 5.08
N VAL A 464 -19.93 7.23 3.84
CA VAL A 464 -19.19 8.46 3.55
C VAL A 464 -19.92 9.70 4.08
N VAL A 465 -21.23 9.80 3.84
CA VAL A 465 -22.06 10.90 4.34
C VAL A 465 -22.02 10.93 5.87
N GLN A 466 -22.16 9.78 6.53
CA GLN A 466 -22.09 9.70 7.99
C GLN A 466 -20.72 10.15 8.52
N ALA A 467 -19.62 9.72 7.88
CA ALA A 467 -18.28 10.15 8.24
C ALA A 467 -18.11 11.68 8.14
N PHE A 468 -18.57 12.32 7.05
CA PHE A 468 -18.49 13.77 6.88
C PHE A 468 -19.41 14.55 7.84
N MET A 469 -20.58 14.01 8.18
CA MET A 469 -21.46 14.60 9.19
C MET A 469 -20.77 14.67 10.55
N ARG A 470 -20.09 13.59 10.96
CA ARG A 470 -19.29 13.56 12.19
C ARG A 470 -18.13 14.56 12.19
N MET A 471 -17.57 14.89 11.02
CA MET A 471 -16.53 15.93 10.92
C MET A 471 -17.03 17.31 11.32
N LYS A 472 -18.30 17.63 11.08
CA LYS A 472 -18.90 18.89 11.53
C LYS A 472 -18.96 18.97 13.05
N VAL A 473 -19.30 17.88 13.73
CA VAL A 473 -19.33 17.79 15.20
C VAL A 473 -17.98 18.17 15.80
N VAL A 474 -16.88 17.71 15.19
CA VAL A 474 -15.51 18.04 15.63
C VAL A 474 -14.88 19.25 14.95
N LYS A 475 -15.69 20.03 14.21
CA LYS A 475 -15.29 21.28 13.54
C LYS A 475 -14.11 21.07 12.57
N LEU A 476 -14.10 19.94 11.89
CA LEU A 476 -13.23 19.66 10.75
C LEU A 476 -14.02 19.88 9.45
N SER A 477 -13.31 20.21 8.38
CA SER A 477 -13.90 20.42 7.05
C SER A 477 -12.97 19.86 5.99
N PRO A 478 -12.78 18.53 5.95
CA PRO A 478 -12.02 17.87 4.89
C PRO A 478 -12.72 18.05 3.53
N SER A 479 -11.93 18.04 2.46
CA SER A 479 -12.42 18.01 1.08
C SER A 479 -12.52 16.57 0.57
N CYS A 480 -13.27 16.37 -0.52
CA CYS A 480 -13.37 15.06 -1.15
C CYS A 480 -13.49 15.13 -2.66
N VAL A 481 -13.12 14.04 -3.32
CA VAL A 481 -13.28 13.85 -4.77
C VAL A 481 -13.85 12.45 -5.01
N PHE A 482 -14.95 12.35 -5.73
CA PHE A 482 -15.49 11.06 -6.16
C PHE A 482 -14.79 10.60 -7.43
N VAL A 483 -14.31 9.36 -7.42
CA VAL A 483 -13.68 8.72 -8.56
C VAL A 483 -14.51 7.50 -8.95
N HIS A 484 -15.18 7.57 -10.08
CA HIS A 484 -15.93 6.46 -10.65
C HIS A 484 -15.02 5.65 -11.57
N GLN A 485 -14.61 4.46 -11.12
CA GLN A 485 -13.78 3.54 -11.90
C GLN A 485 -14.61 2.61 -12.80
N ASN A 486 -13.95 2.09 -13.84
CA ASN A 486 -14.49 1.08 -14.75
C ASN A 486 -15.72 1.57 -15.53
N VAL A 487 -15.65 2.80 -16.03
CA VAL A 487 -16.68 3.42 -16.85
C VAL A 487 -16.40 3.13 -18.32
N ALA A 488 -17.38 2.57 -19.03
CA ALA A 488 -17.20 2.10 -20.41
C ALA A 488 -16.87 3.24 -21.40
N ASP A 489 -17.49 4.42 -21.23
CA ASP A 489 -17.23 5.62 -22.04
C ASP A 489 -17.05 6.84 -21.12
N VAL A 490 -15.77 7.19 -20.87
CA VAL A 490 -15.40 8.32 -20.01
C VAL A 490 -15.85 9.65 -20.62
N ALA A 491 -15.76 9.81 -21.94
CA ALA A 491 -16.13 11.06 -22.61
C ALA A 491 -17.64 11.32 -22.53
N ALA A 492 -18.46 10.27 -22.60
CA ALA A 492 -19.89 10.37 -22.36
C ALA A 492 -20.20 10.61 -20.88
N ALA A 493 -19.51 9.94 -19.96
CA ALA A 493 -19.74 10.07 -18.52
C ALA A 493 -19.37 11.46 -17.97
N GLU A 494 -18.27 12.06 -18.43
CA GLU A 494 -17.91 13.43 -18.03
C GLU A 494 -18.95 14.46 -18.47
N LYS A 495 -19.55 14.25 -19.65
CA LYS A 495 -20.65 15.06 -20.20
C LYS A 495 -22.03 14.68 -19.64
N ASN A 496 -22.12 13.60 -18.85
CA ASN A 496 -23.39 13.10 -18.34
C ASN A 496 -23.88 13.92 -17.14
N MET A 497 -24.52 15.05 -17.44
CA MET A 497 -25.16 15.93 -16.46
C MET A 497 -26.22 15.21 -15.62
N GLU A 498 -26.90 14.21 -16.19
CA GLU A 498 -27.94 13.44 -15.51
C GLU A 498 -27.35 12.51 -14.43
N GLY A 499 -26.20 11.89 -14.70
CA GLY A 499 -25.46 11.10 -13.70
C GLY A 499 -25.02 11.94 -12.51
N ARG A 500 -24.41 13.12 -12.78
CA ARG A 500 -24.01 14.09 -11.74
C ARG A 500 -25.21 14.60 -10.94
N ARG A 501 -26.33 14.94 -11.60
CA ARG A 501 -27.57 15.36 -10.92
C ARG A 501 -28.09 14.29 -9.97
N ARG A 502 -28.19 13.03 -10.43
CA ARG A 502 -28.66 11.92 -9.60
C ARG A 502 -27.77 11.65 -8.40
N LEU A 503 -26.44 11.74 -8.57
CA LEU A 503 -25.50 11.61 -7.46
C LEU A 503 -25.72 12.69 -6.41
N GLN A 504 -25.83 13.96 -6.83
CA GLN A 504 -26.12 15.09 -5.93
C GLN A 504 -27.44 14.91 -5.17
N GLU A 505 -28.52 14.54 -5.86
CA GLU A 505 -29.83 14.31 -5.23
C GLU A 505 -29.80 13.15 -4.22
N LYS A 506 -29.04 12.10 -4.50
CA LYS A 506 -28.85 10.98 -3.55
C LYS A 506 -28.07 11.43 -2.31
N LEU A 507 -26.96 12.15 -2.50
CA LEU A 507 -26.15 12.68 -1.40
C LEU A 507 -26.99 13.60 -0.49
N ASP A 508 -27.78 14.50 -1.07
CA ASP A 508 -28.62 15.43 -0.31
C ASP A 508 -29.70 14.68 0.50
N LYS A 509 -30.33 13.65 -0.08
CA LYS A 509 -31.28 12.79 0.64
C LYS A 509 -30.63 12.00 1.77
N MET A 510 -29.41 11.50 1.58
CA MET A 510 -28.68 10.79 2.63
C MET A 510 -28.31 11.73 3.78
N VAL A 511 -27.91 12.97 3.48
CA VAL A 511 -27.62 13.99 4.49
C VAL A 511 -28.85 14.32 5.31
N GLN A 512 -30.01 14.50 4.67
CA GLN A 512 -31.27 14.77 5.38
C GLN A 512 -31.62 13.64 6.37
N ARG A 513 -31.40 12.39 5.99
CA ARG A 513 -31.60 11.24 6.89
C ARG A 513 -30.58 11.20 8.03
N ALA A 514 -29.29 11.36 7.73
CA ALA A 514 -28.22 11.33 8.72
C ALA A 514 -28.29 12.52 9.71
N ALA A 515 -28.82 13.67 9.27
CA ALA A 515 -29.05 14.86 10.08
C ALA A 515 -30.02 14.60 11.26
N GLU A 516 -31.04 13.76 11.05
CA GLU A 516 -31.98 13.37 12.10
C GLU A 516 -31.29 12.51 13.18
N GLU A 517 -30.42 11.58 12.78
CA GLU A 517 -29.69 10.69 13.68
C GLU A 517 -28.62 11.43 14.51
N GLU A 518 -27.92 12.39 13.90
CA GLU A 518 -26.81 13.13 14.53
C GLU A 518 -27.24 14.47 15.16
N VAL A 519 -28.56 14.76 15.20
CA VAL A 519 -29.17 15.99 15.78
C VAL A 519 -28.53 17.28 15.24
N TYR A 520 -28.46 17.39 13.91
CA TYR A 520 -27.83 18.53 13.24
C TYR A 520 -28.70 19.01 12.06
N ASP A 521 -28.83 20.32 11.86
CA ASP A 521 -29.61 20.85 10.73
C ASP A 521 -28.73 20.98 9.47
N ALA A 522 -28.78 19.98 8.59
CA ALA A 522 -28.15 20.01 7.28
C ALA A 522 -29.11 19.49 6.20
N GLN A 523 -29.33 20.29 5.16
CA GLN A 523 -30.28 19.96 4.07
C GLN A 523 -29.62 19.47 2.77
N SER A 524 -28.31 19.69 2.61
CA SER A 524 -27.55 19.28 1.42
C SER A 524 -26.10 18.94 1.76
N PHE A 525 -25.49 18.08 0.95
CA PHE A 525 -24.10 17.62 1.12
C PHE A 525 -23.09 18.75 0.96
N SER A 526 -23.35 19.70 0.08
CA SER A 526 -22.55 20.91 -0.11
C SER A 526 -22.56 21.85 1.12
N ARG A 527 -23.50 21.69 2.06
CA ARG A 527 -23.47 22.40 3.36
C ARG A 527 -22.66 21.65 4.41
N VAL A 528 -22.53 20.32 4.26
CA VAL A 528 -21.68 19.48 5.12
C VAL A 528 -20.21 19.70 4.78
N ILE A 529 -19.86 19.70 3.50
CA ILE A 529 -18.49 19.98 3.03
C ILE A 529 -18.50 20.84 1.77
N SER A 530 -17.38 21.50 1.48
CA SER A 530 -17.21 22.24 0.23
C SER A 530 -17.08 21.27 -0.95
N PHE A 531 -18.22 20.91 -1.54
CA PHE A 531 -18.33 19.95 -2.64
C PHE A 531 -19.04 20.56 -3.85
N ASN A 532 -18.42 20.42 -5.03
CA ASN A 532 -18.96 20.81 -6.32
C ASN A 532 -19.00 19.58 -7.24
N VAL A 533 -20.21 19.06 -7.49
CA VAL A 533 -20.42 17.86 -8.33
C VAL A 533 -19.90 17.98 -9.76
N GLN A 534 -19.71 19.21 -10.28
CA GLN A 534 -19.16 19.42 -11.63
C GLN A 534 -17.65 19.26 -11.67
N GLU A 535 -16.95 19.59 -10.59
CA GLU A 535 -15.49 19.59 -10.53
C GLU A 535 -14.94 18.37 -9.78
N ASP A 536 -15.57 18.02 -8.66
CA ASP A 536 -15.11 17.06 -7.66
C ASP A 536 -15.61 15.62 -7.95
N VAL A 537 -16.12 15.35 -9.15
CA VAL A 537 -16.46 14.00 -9.63
C VAL A 537 -15.69 13.72 -10.92
N LYS A 538 -14.89 12.65 -10.90
CA LYS A 538 -14.04 12.17 -12.00
C LYS A 538 -14.48 10.77 -12.43
N TYR A 539 -14.39 10.51 -13.73
CA TYR A 539 -14.73 9.22 -14.33
C TYR A 539 -13.48 8.61 -14.94
N PHE A 540 -13.25 7.34 -14.69
CA PHE A 540 -12.05 6.61 -15.07
C PHE A 540 -12.44 5.47 -15.99
N ALA A 541 -11.67 5.30 -17.05
CA ALA A 541 -11.80 4.14 -17.92
C ALA A 541 -11.46 2.85 -17.15
N GLN A 542 -11.78 1.70 -17.74
CA GLN A 542 -11.24 0.43 -17.26
C GLN A 542 -9.71 0.42 -17.33
N LEU A 543 -9.05 -0.20 -16.34
CA LEU A 543 -7.58 -0.25 -16.28
C LEU A 543 -6.97 -1.03 -17.45
N TRP A 544 -7.62 -2.10 -17.91
CA TRP A 544 -7.10 -3.01 -18.92
C TRP A 544 -7.90 -2.94 -20.22
N GLU A 545 -7.22 -2.94 -21.37
CA GLU A 545 -7.86 -3.10 -22.69
C GLU A 545 -8.12 -4.58 -22.98
N GLY A 546 -9.08 -5.17 -22.26
CA GLY A 546 -9.47 -6.57 -22.39
C GLY A 546 -9.21 -7.37 -21.10
N SER A 547 -9.07 -8.68 -21.24
CA SER A 547 -8.94 -9.60 -20.11
C SER A 547 -7.47 -9.81 -19.70
N PRO A 548 -7.09 -9.53 -18.45
CA PRO A 548 -5.79 -9.93 -17.88
C PRO A 548 -5.55 -11.46 -18.03
N PRO A 549 -4.30 -11.94 -18.01
CA PRO A 549 -3.08 -11.22 -17.64
C PRO A 549 -2.33 -10.54 -18.80
N MET A 550 -2.71 -10.79 -20.05
CA MET A 550 -1.99 -10.29 -21.24
C MET A 550 -2.60 -9.00 -21.83
N ALA A 551 -3.68 -8.49 -21.25
CA ALA A 551 -4.28 -7.23 -21.68
C ALA A 551 -3.33 -6.06 -21.37
N PRO A 552 -3.09 -5.14 -22.32
CA PRO A 552 -2.30 -3.94 -22.04
C PRO A 552 -3.11 -2.97 -21.17
N PRO A 553 -2.44 -2.08 -20.40
CA PRO A 553 -3.13 -1.00 -19.69
C PRO A 553 -3.79 -0.05 -20.67
N ASN A 554 -4.95 0.46 -20.29
CA ASN A 554 -5.71 1.45 -21.04
C ASN A 554 -5.04 2.84 -20.94
N PRO A 555 -4.62 3.45 -22.06
CA PRO A 555 -4.07 4.80 -22.06
C PRO A 555 -5.01 5.83 -21.43
N GLY A 556 -6.32 5.70 -21.65
CA GLY A 556 -7.33 6.59 -21.07
C GLY A 556 -7.40 6.51 -19.54
N TYR A 557 -7.06 5.36 -18.94
CA TYR A 557 -6.90 5.27 -17.48
C TYR A 557 -5.70 6.10 -17.01
N SER A 558 -4.59 6.04 -17.74
CA SER A 558 -3.36 6.78 -17.39
C SER A 558 -3.56 8.30 -17.54
N GLU A 559 -4.26 8.73 -18.59
CA GLU A 559 -4.69 10.13 -18.76
C GLU A 559 -5.58 10.58 -17.59
N SER A 560 -6.57 9.78 -17.21
CA SER A 560 -7.46 10.07 -16.06
C SER A 560 -6.68 10.20 -14.74
N ILE A 561 -5.68 9.34 -14.52
CA ILE A 561 -4.77 9.40 -13.36
C ILE A 561 -4.01 10.72 -13.35
N GLN A 562 -3.45 11.13 -14.49
CA GLN A 562 -2.69 12.36 -14.60
C GLN A 562 -3.58 13.59 -14.37
N ASP A 563 -4.80 13.59 -14.90
CA ASP A 563 -5.77 14.66 -14.69
C ASP A 563 -6.23 14.76 -13.24
N LEU A 564 -6.49 13.63 -12.58
CA LEU A 564 -6.79 13.59 -11.15
C LEU A 564 -5.61 14.10 -10.32
N LYS A 565 -4.38 13.71 -10.65
CA LYS A 565 -3.17 14.20 -9.97
C LYS A 565 -3.03 15.71 -10.10
N ASN A 566 -3.20 16.25 -11.30
CA ASN A 566 -3.17 17.69 -11.57
C ASN A 566 -4.27 18.44 -10.78
N PHE A 567 -5.47 17.85 -10.71
CA PHE A 567 -6.59 18.40 -9.95
C PHE A 567 -6.31 18.42 -8.44
N ILE A 568 -5.77 17.34 -7.87
CA ILE A 568 -5.38 17.25 -6.46
C ILE A 568 -4.34 18.33 -6.15
N VAL A 569 -3.29 18.46 -6.99
CA VAL A 569 -2.24 19.49 -6.84
C VAL A 569 -2.85 20.90 -6.84
N SER A 570 -3.78 21.17 -7.77
CA SER A 570 -4.47 22.46 -7.86
C SER A 570 -5.28 22.78 -6.60
N LYS A 571 -6.14 21.86 -6.15
CA LYS A 571 -6.92 22.04 -4.90
C LYS A 571 -6.02 22.14 -3.67
N ALA A 572 -4.99 21.30 -3.58
CA ALA A 572 -4.07 21.29 -2.45
C ALA A 572 -3.28 22.59 -2.31
N SER A 573 -2.99 23.30 -3.42
CA SER A 573 -2.34 24.62 -3.40
C SER A 573 -3.20 25.74 -2.79
N GLN A 574 -4.52 25.54 -2.79
CA GLN A 574 -5.52 26.46 -2.23
C GLN A 574 -5.81 26.15 -0.75
N GLU A 575 -5.56 24.92 -0.31
CA GLU A 575 -5.73 24.54 1.09
C GLU A 575 -4.53 24.94 1.96
N LEU A 576 -4.80 25.32 3.21
CA LEU A 576 -3.74 25.51 4.19
C LEU A 576 -3.25 24.13 4.66
N ALA A 577 -2.07 23.73 4.19
CA ALA A 577 -1.37 22.57 4.74
C ALA A 577 -1.15 22.76 6.24
N ARG A 578 -1.40 21.70 7.02
CA ARG A 578 -1.26 21.74 8.48
C ARG A 578 0.14 21.27 8.87
N ARG A 579 0.66 21.84 9.97
CA ARG A 579 1.90 21.35 10.59
C ARG A 579 1.66 19.96 11.18
N LEU A 580 2.64 19.07 11.06
CA LEU A 580 2.56 17.69 11.56
C LEU A 580 2.08 17.59 13.04
N PRO A 581 2.56 18.43 13.98
CA PRO A 581 2.11 18.39 15.38
C PRO A 581 0.60 18.63 15.55
N HIS A 582 0.01 19.51 14.74
CA HIS A 582 -1.42 19.81 14.83
C HIS A 582 -2.28 18.68 14.25
N LYS A 583 -1.72 17.89 13.33
CA LYS A 583 -2.35 16.66 12.81
C LYS A 583 -2.41 15.55 13.86
N ILE A 584 -1.38 15.39 14.70
CA ILE A 584 -1.40 14.42 15.81
C ILE A 584 -2.57 14.71 16.78
N GLN A 585 -2.78 15.99 17.12
CA GLN A 585 -3.92 16.40 17.96
C GLN A 585 -5.27 16.19 17.28
N THR A 586 -5.34 16.43 15.96
CA THR A 586 -6.55 16.17 15.17
C THR A 586 -6.87 14.68 15.12
N GLN A 587 -5.84 13.83 14.91
CA GLN A 587 -5.94 12.38 14.97
C GLN A 587 -6.47 11.90 16.31
N GLN A 588 -5.92 12.39 17.44
CA GLN A 588 -6.43 12.03 18.77
C GLN A 588 -7.92 12.33 18.94
N ARG A 589 -8.41 13.47 18.41
CA ARG A 589 -9.85 13.80 18.41
C ARG A 589 -10.67 12.84 17.54
N CYS A 590 -10.20 12.52 16.34
CA CYS A 590 -10.87 11.58 15.43
C CYS A 590 -10.90 10.15 16.02
N ILE A 591 -9.86 9.74 16.73
CA ILE A 591 -9.78 8.43 17.37
C ILE A 591 -10.81 8.30 18.50
N HIS A 592 -11.11 9.38 19.23
CA HIS A 592 -12.14 9.36 20.29
C HIS A 592 -13.59 9.38 19.76
N LEU A 593 -13.79 9.60 18.46
CA LEU A 593 -15.12 9.55 17.81
C LEU A 593 -15.46 8.15 17.27
N CYS A 594 -14.45 7.30 17.09
CA CYS A 594 -14.58 5.91 16.65
C CYS A 594 -14.64 5.01 17.89
#